data_AF-A0A931VXD0-F1
#
_entry.id   AF-A0A931VXD0-F1
#
_cell.length_a   1.000
_cell.length_b   1.000
_cell.length_c   1.000
_cell.angle_alpha   90.00
_cell.angle_beta   90.00
_cell.angle_gamma   90.00
#
_symmetry.space_group_name_H-M   'P 1'
#
loop_
_entity.id
_entity.type
_entity.pdbx_description
1 polymer ?
#
loop_
_entity_poly.entity_id
_entity_poly.type
_entity_poly.pdbx_seq_one_letter_code
_entity_poly.pdbx_strand_id
1 'polypeptide(L)'
;MITASELREKYFAFFKEKGHSIIPSAPLVPENDPTVLFTTAGMHPLVPYLMGEKHPAGKRLANVQKCVRTGDIDEVGDTTHLT
;
A
#
# COMPACT_ATOMS: atom_id res chain seq x y z
N MET A 1 5.08 -1.33 24.66
CA MET A 1 5.43 -1.39 23.22
C MET A 1 4.14 -1.31 22.43
N ILE A 2 4.11 -0.53 21.34
CA ILE A 2 2.95 -0.52 20.43
C ILE A 2 3.03 -1.75 19.53
N THR A 3 1.92 -2.44 19.32
CA THR A 3 1.83 -3.56 18.37
C THR A 3 1.68 -3.03 16.94
N ALA A 4 1.98 -3.87 15.95
CA ALA A 4 1.77 -3.52 14.55
C ALA A 4 0.30 -3.22 14.21
N SER A 5 -0.66 -3.86 14.90
CA SER A 5 -2.09 -3.57 14.70
C SER A 5 -2.45 -2.17 15.21
N GLU A 6 -2.05 -1.85 16.43
CA GLU A 6 -2.30 -0.53 17.04
C GLU A 6 -1.64 0.59 16.22
N LEU A 7 -0.45 0.35 15.65
CA LEU A 7 0.21 1.33 14.78
C LEU A 7 -0.60 1.60 13.51
N ARG A 8 -1.11 0.55 12.84
CA ARG A 8 -1.97 0.69 11.65
C ARG A 8 -3.28 1.43 11.98
N GLU A 9 -3.89 1.13 13.12
CA GLU A 9 -5.10 1.80 13.58
C GLU A 9 -4.86 3.30 13.81
N LYS A 10 -3.75 3.67 14.46
CA LYS A 10 -3.36 5.08 14.65
C LYS A 10 -3.10 5.78 13.32
N TYR A 11 -2.43 5.12 12.38
CA TYR A 11 -2.21 5.64 11.02
C TYR A 11 -3.54 5.93 10.32
N PHE A 12 -4.49 4.98 10.33
CA PHE A 12 -5.81 5.18 9.71
C PHE A 12 -6.61 6.28 10.41
N ALA A 13 -6.59 6.34 11.73
CA ALA A 13 -7.28 7.39 12.49
C ALA A 13 -6.78 8.79 12.08
N PHE A 14 -5.46 8.96 12.00
CA PHE A 14 -4.84 10.23 11.58
C PHE A 14 -5.28 10.64 10.16
N PHE A 15 -5.18 9.75 9.17
CA PHE A 15 -5.53 10.08 7.80
C PHE A 15 -7.05 10.31 7.61
N LYS A 16 -7.87 9.55 8.33
CA LYS A 16 -9.33 9.72 8.36
C LYS A 16 -9.73 11.08 8.96
N GLU A 17 -9.12 11.50 10.07
CA GLU A 17 -9.33 12.83 10.67
C GLU A 17 -8.97 13.95 9.68
N LYS A 18 -7.92 13.74 8.88
CA LYS A 18 -7.54 14.67 7.82
C LYS A 18 -8.46 14.61 6.58
N GLY A 19 -9.48 13.77 6.54
CA GLY A 19 -10.43 13.67 5.43
C GLY A 19 -9.97 12.79 4.26
N HIS A 20 -9.12 11.78 4.54
CA HIS A 20 -8.82 10.73 3.57
C HIS A 20 -9.80 9.57 3.71
N SER A 21 -10.18 8.99 2.58
CA SER A 21 -10.90 7.73 2.52
C SER A 21 -9.94 6.58 2.78
N ILE A 22 -10.26 5.72 3.75
CA ILE A 22 -9.48 4.49 3.99
C ILE A 22 -9.91 3.45 2.96
N ILE A 23 -8.98 2.98 2.15
CA ILE A 23 -9.23 1.97 1.10
C ILE A 23 -8.56 0.63 1.47
N PRO A 24 -9.12 -0.51 1.04
CA PRO A 24 -8.54 -1.81 1.33
C PRO A 24 -7.18 -2.00 0.65
N SER A 25 -6.40 -2.92 1.21
CA SER A 25 -5.16 -3.40 0.61
C SER A 25 -5.47 -4.22 -0.65
N ALA A 26 -4.90 -3.84 -1.80
CA ALA A 26 -5.05 -4.56 -3.05
C ALA A 26 -4.37 -5.95 -3.00
N PRO A 27 -4.71 -6.88 -3.91
CA PRO A 27 -4.02 -8.17 -4.04
C PRO A 27 -2.50 -8.01 -4.29
N LEU A 28 -1.74 -9.04 -3.91
CA LEU A 28 -0.30 -9.09 -4.20
C LEU A 28 -0.02 -9.36 -5.68
N VAL A 29 -0.87 -10.13 -6.34
CA VAL A 29 -0.80 -10.39 -7.79
C VAL A 29 -1.68 -9.35 -8.49
N PRO A 30 -1.12 -8.46 -9.31
CA PRO A 30 -1.90 -7.50 -10.08
C PRO A 30 -2.74 -8.21 -11.14
N GLU A 31 -4.02 -7.86 -11.26
CA GLU A 31 -4.91 -8.49 -12.25
C GLU A 31 -4.76 -7.91 -13.67
N ASN A 32 -4.44 -6.61 -13.77
CA ASN A 32 -4.48 -5.85 -15.03
C ASN A 32 -3.20 -5.04 -15.29
N ASP A 33 -2.07 -5.47 -14.74
CA ASP A 33 -0.78 -4.81 -14.96
C ASP A 33 0.29 -5.83 -15.39
N PRO A 34 0.62 -5.91 -16.69
CA PRO A 34 1.62 -6.84 -17.20
C PRO A 34 3.06 -6.39 -16.92
N THR A 35 3.27 -5.20 -16.35
CA THR A 35 4.62 -4.62 -16.16
C THR A 35 5.28 -5.02 -14.85
N VAL A 36 4.51 -5.57 -13.91
CA VAL A 36 4.97 -5.95 -12.57
C VAL A 36 4.54 -7.37 -12.22
N LEU A 37 5.42 -8.11 -11.53
CA LEU A 37 5.12 -9.47 -11.08
C LEU A 37 4.26 -9.47 -9.80
N PHE A 38 4.60 -8.61 -8.84
CA PHE A 38 3.88 -8.42 -7.59
C PHE A 38 3.67 -6.94 -7.30
N THR A 39 2.67 -6.62 -6.49
CA THR A 39 2.50 -5.30 -5.88
C THR A 39 3.69 -5.01 -4.95
N THR A 40 4.57 -4.10 -5.35
CA THR A 40 5.79 -3.73 -4.58
C THR A 40 5.63 -2.43 -3.78
N ALA A 41 4.55 -1.68 -4.03
CA ALA A 41 4.28 -0.38 -3.43
C ALA A 41 2.78 -0.10 -3.30
N GLY A 42 2.42 0.74 -2.32
CA GLY A 42 1.05 1.18 -2.08
C GLY A 42 0.40 1.96 -3.24
N MET A 43 1.21 2.53 -4.14
CA MET A 43 0.73 3.33 -5.26
C MET A 43 0.43 2.52 -6.53
N HIS A 44 0.93 1.28 -6.67
CA HIS A 44 0.69 0.47 -7.88
C HIS A 44 -0.80 0.32 -8.21
N PRO A 45 -1.69 -0.03 -7.27
CA PRO A 45 -3.12 -0.15 -7.56
C PRO A 45 -3.79 1.21 -7.86
N LEU A 46 -3.07 2.31 -7.63
CA LEU A 46 -3.56 3.67 -7.80
C LEU A 46 -3.08 4.34 -9.08
N VAL A 47 -2.22 3.67 -9.88
CA VAL A 47 -1.63 4.23 -11.10
C VAL A 47 -2.68 4.82 -12.05
N PRO A 48 -3.80 4.16 -12.40
CA PRO A 48 -4.80 4.75 -13.30
C PRO A 48 -5.35 6.08 -12.80
N TYR A 49 -5.58 6.18 -11.49
CA TYR A 49 -6.12 7.40 -10.87
C TYR A 49 -5.08 8.51 -10.74
N LEU A 50 -3.81 8.15 -10.53
CA LEU A 50 -2.68 9.09 -10.58
C LEU A 50 -2.45 9.61 -12.00
N MET A 51 -2.78 8.82 -13.02
CA MET A 51 -2.72 9.19 -14.44
C MET A 51 -3.93 10.03 -14.91
N GLY A 52 -4.89 10.31 -14.03
CA GLY A 52 -5.99 11.25 -14.28
C GLY A 52 -7.39 10.65 -14.19
N GLU A 53 -7.53 9.33 -14.03
CA GLU A 53 -8.83 8.73 -13.75
C GLU A 53 -9.36 9.13 -12.36
N LYS A 54 -10.68 9.13 -12.19
CA LYS A 54 -11.29 9.46 -10.90
C LYS A 54 -11.44 8.20 -10.05
N HIS A 55 -10.83 8.19 -8.87
CA HIS A 55 -11.07 7.13 -7.90
C HIS A 55 -12.46 7.29 -7.24
N PRO A 56 -13.27 6.22 -7.08
CA PRO A 56 -14.63 6.30 -6.54
C PRO A 56 -14.69 6.85 -5.10
N ALA A 57 -13.65 6.60 -4.31
CA ALA A 57 -13.51 7.12 -2.95
C ALA A 57 -12.96 8.55 -2.86
N GLY A 58 -12.83 9.27 -3.98
CA GLY A 58 -12.37 10.66 -4.04
C GLY A 58 -10.86 10.82 -4.24
N LYS A 59 -10.34 12.02 -3.93
CA LYS A 59 -8.95 12.42 -4.26
C LYS A 59 -7.93 12.18 -3.16
N ARG A 60 -8.38 11.86 -1.95
CA ARG A 60 -7.54 11.72 -0.76
C ARG A 60 -7.76 10.33 -0.20
N LEU A 61 -6.78 9.46 -0.39
CA LEU A 61 -6.86 8.04 -0.07
C LEU A 61 -5.74 7.69 0.90
N ALA A 62 -5.99 6.73 1.78
CA ALA A 62 -4.96 6.14 2.64
C ALA A 62 -5.21 4.62 2.77
N ASN A 63 -4.13 3.85 2.82
CA ASN A 63 -4.18 2.40 3.00
C ASN A 63 -2.94 1.88 3.71
N VAL A 64 -2.93 0.58 4.00
CA VAL A 64 -1.71 -0.18 4.32
C VAL A 64 -1.63 -1.33 3.32
N GLN A 65 -0.72 -1.20 2.36
CA GLN A 65 -0.58 -2.17 1.27
C GLN A 65 0.39 -3.28 1.66
N LYS A 66 -0.06 -4.54 1.56
CA LYS A 66 0.85 -5.69 1.59
C LYS A 66 1.70 -5.66 0.31
N CYS A 67 3.01 -5.77 0.44
CA CYS A 67 3.94 -5.67 -0.68
C CYS A 67 4.87 -6.88 -0.68
N VAL A 68 5.37 -7.22 -1.87
CA VAL A 68 6.47 -8.17 -2.06
C VAL A 68 7.48 -7.56 -3.02
N ARG A 69 8.75 -7.48 -2.60
CA ARG A 69 9.95 -7.06 -3.30
C ARG A 69 10.98 -8.18 -3.26
N THR A 70 10.91 -9.08 -4.24
CA THR A 70 11.91 -10.15 -4.39
C THR A 70 13.29 -9.63 -4.78
N GLY A 71 13.42 -8.35 -5.20
CA GLY A 71 14.70 -7.70 -5.43
C GLY A 71 15.51 -7.50 -4.15
N ASP A 72 14.84 -7.42 -3.00
CA ASP A 72 15.47 -7.19 -1.69
C ASP A 72 15.88 -8.52 -1.03
N ILE A 73 15.73 -9.67 -1.71
CA ILE A 73 15.87 -11.01 -1.11
C ILE A 73 17.27 -11.28 -0.55
N ASP A 74 18.32 -10.79 -1.20
CA ASP A 74 19.70 -10.97 -0.76
C ASP A 74 20.04 -10.11 0.47
N GLU A 75 19.22 -9.10 0.77
CA GLU A 75 19.37 -8.20 1.92
C GLU A 75 18.57 -8.68 3.15
N VAL A 76 17.69 -9.67 2.96
CA VAL A 76 16.88 -10.24 4.05
C VAL A 76 17.77 -10.92 5.10
N GLY A 77 17.51 -10.61 6.37
CA GLY A 77 18.25 -11.14 7.51
C GLY A 77 18.78 -10.06 8.45
N ASP A 78 18.66 -8.79 8.07
CA ASP A 78 18.91 -7.66 8.95
C ASP A 78 17.63 -7.17 9.68
N THR A 79 17.71 -6.01 10.32
CA THR A 79 16.61 -5.45 11.12
C THR A 79 15.58 -4.65 10.31
N THR A 80 15.79 -4.48 9.00
CA THR A 80 15.05 -3.54 8.16
C THR A 80 14.50 -4.11 6.85
N HIS A 81 15.05 -5.20 6.34
CA HIS A 81 14.68 -5.79 5.04
C HIS A 81 13.80 -7.03 5.19
N LEU A 82 12.72 -7.04 4.40
CA LEU A 82 11.81 -8.15 4.19
C LEU A 82 11.67 -8.36 2.67
N THR A 83 11.22 -9.54 2.27
CA THR A 83 10.76 -9.77 0.89
C THR A 83 9.46 -9.08 0.59
#